data_AF-A0A4Q3USE1-F1
#
_entry.id   AF-A0A4Q3USE1-F1
#
_cell.length_a   1.000
_cell.length_b   1.000
_cell.length_c   1.000
_cell.angle_alpha   90.00
_cell.angle_beta   90.00
_cell.angle_gamma   90.00
#
_symmetry.space_group_name_H-M   'P 1'
#
loop_
_entity.id
_entity.type
_entity.pdbx_description
1 polymer ?
#
loop_
_entity_poly.entity_id
_entity_poly.type
_entity_poly.pdbx_seq_one_letter_code
_entity_poly.pdbx_strand_id
1 'polypeptide(L)'
;MEDLIQRGKAPGVKVSYGSAGVGSLSHITGERLNAGTGTRYLHVPYKGTGQLMTAILGGEVDYTYVVGSAASGHLKSGTLRPLAVIDSVRAPSLPDVPTLKEAIKLDGFTQTAWFGLLAPARTPQPVVELLHRKIATVLNRPEIRARLDQESAVAWPVGPDKLAAVLKADAPIYAEAAKIIK
;
A
#
# COMPACT_ATOMS: atom_id res chain seq x y z
N MET A 1 -4.09 14.55 7.46
CA MET A 1 -3.44 13.47 8.21
C MET A 1 -3.24 13.85 9.67
N GLU A 2 -2.69 15.03 9.98
CA GLU A 2 -2.52 15.52 11.36
C GLU A 2 -3.83 15.53 12.16
N ASP A 3 -4.93 16.01 11.57
CA ASP A 3 -6.28 15.98 12.19
C ASP A 3 -6.73 14.56 12.59
N LEU A 4 -6.48 13.55 11.74
CA LEU A 4 -6.80 12.16 12.04
C LEU A 4 -6.02 11.65 13.26
N ILE A 5 -4.73 11.98 13.35
CA ILE A 5 -3.86 11.62 14.49
C ILE A 5 -4.29 12.35 15.75
N GLN A 6 -4.63 13.64 15.67
CA GLN A 6 -5.14 14.40 16.80
C GLN A 6 -6.45 13.81 17.33
N ARG A 7 -7.42 13.51 16.44
CA ARG A 7 -8.66 12.80 16.80
C ARG A 7 -8.37 11.45 17.47
N GLY A 8 -7.35 10.73 17.01
CA GLY A 8 -6.93 9.46 17.60
C GLY A 8 -6.29 9.51 18.98
N LYS A 9 -5.73 10.66 19.35
CA LYS A 9 -5.11 10.88 20.67
C LYS A 9 -6.08 11.52 21.67
N ALA A 10 -7.22 12.03 21.21
CA ALA A 10 -8.22 12.68 22.04
C ALA A 10 -8.95 11.66 22.94
N PRO A 11 -9.06 11.91 24.27
CA PRO A 11 -9.81 11.05 25.16
C PRO A 11 -11.28 10.89 24.74
N GLY A 12 -11.77 9.65 24.69
CA GLY A 12 -13.18 9.34 24.39
C GLY A 12 -13.55 9.28 22.90
N VAL A 13 -12.65 9.70 21.99
CA VAL A 13 -12.88 9.57 20.54
C VAL A 13 -12.39 8.21 20.06
N LYS A 14 -13.29 7.41 19.48
CA LYS A 14 -12.95 6.16 18.79
C LYS A 14 -12.91 6.42 17.30
N VAL A 15 -11.70 6.50 16.73
CA VAL A 15 -11.52 6.51 15.27
C VAL A 15 -11.36 5.06 14.81
N SER A 16 -12.09 4.67 13.76
CA SER A 16 -12.04 3.33 13.18
C SER A 16 -11.30 3.31 11.84
N TYR A 17 -10.67 2.18 11.53
CA TYR A 17 -10.08 1.96 10.22
C TYR A 17 -10.50 0.60 9.66
N GLY A 18 -10.89 0.60 8.39
CA GLY A 18 -11.25 -0.62 7.67
C GLY A 18 -10.02 -1.31 7.09
N SER A 19 -10.02 -2.64 7.05
CA SER A 19 -9.05 -3.43 6.27
C SER A 19 -9.74 -4.43 5.36
N ALA A 20 -9.00 -4.91 4.34
CA ALA A 20 -9.44 -5.99 3.47
C ALA A 20 -9.44 -7.37 4.15
N GLY A 21 -9.27 -7.44 5.46
CA GLY A 21 -9.31 -8.65 6.27
C GLY A 21 -8.11 -8.77 7.22
N VAL A 22 -8.19 -9.75 8.12
CA VAL A 22 -7.10 -10.09 9.05
C VAL A 22 -5.87 -10.55 8.26
N GLY A 23 -4.67 -10.09 8.62
CA GLY A 23 -3.43 -10.38 7.90
C GLY A 23 -3.26 -9.69 6.53
N SER A 24 -4.25 -8.93 6.06
CA SER A 24 -4.12 -8.17 4.80
C SER A 24 -3.06 -7.07 4.92
N LEU A 25 -2.54 -6.60 3.78
CA LEU A 25 -1.60 -5.47 3.72
C LEU A 25 -2.16 -4.26 4.48
N SER A 26 -3.44 -3.94 4.27
CA SER A 26 -4.14 -2.83 4.93
C SER A 26 -4.23 -2.97 6.46
N HIS A 27 -4.37 -4.20 6.97
CA HIS A 27 -4.38 -4.45 8.41
C HIS A 27 -2.97 -4.25 8.98
N ILE A 28 -1.96 -4.84 8.34
CA ILE A 28 -0.55 -4.71 8.75
C ILE A 28 -0.12 -3.25 8.76
N THR A 29 -0.48 -2.48 7.73
CA THR A 29 -0.18 -1.05 7.67
C THR A 29 -0.85 -0.27 8.79
N GLY A 30 -2.11 -0.58 9.10
CA GLY A 30 -2.84 0.09 10.18
C GLY A 30 -2.21 -0.13 11.53
N GLU A 31 -1.94 -1.39 11.90
CA GLU A 31 -1.31 -1.69 13.18
C GLU A 31 0.11 -1.12 13.30
N ARG A 32 0.90 -1.18 12.22
CA ARG A 32 2.23 -0.54 12.23
C ARG A 32 2.13 0.98 12.39
N LEU A 33 1.16 1.64 11.75
CA LEU A 33 1.01 3.09 11.89
C LEU A 33 0.52 3.47 13.29
N ASN A 34 -0.39 2.69 13.86
CA ASN A 34 -0.85 2.85 15.23
C ASN A 34 0.32 2.79 16.20
N ALA A 35 1.15 1.74 16.08
CA ALA A 35 2.36 1.60 16.86
C ALA A 35 3.34 2.78 16.67
N GLY A 36 3.59 3.18 15.41
CA GLY A 36 4.54 4.24 15.09
C GLY A 36 4.10 5.65 15.50
N THR A 37 2.79 5.90 15.62
CA THR A 37 2.23 7.22 15.98
C THR A 37 1.72 7.29 17.42
N GLY A 38 1.70 6.16 18.12
CA GLY A 38 1.13 6.02 19.46
C GLY A 38 -0.39 6.16 19.50
N THR A 39 -1.07 5.91 18.38
CA THR A 39 -2.55 5.91 18.32
C THR A 39 -3.10 4.51 18.57
N ARG A 40 -4.40 4.44 18.92
CA ARG A 40 -5.12 3.18 19.10
C ARG A 40 -6.47 3.25 18.39
N TYR A 41 -6.43 3.03 17.08
CA TYR A 41 -7.64 3.04 16.26
C TYR A 41 -8.34 1.68 16.27
N LEU A 42 -9.66 1.70 16.17
CA LEU A 42 -10.47 0.49 16.11
C LEU A 42 -10.33 -0.15 14.73
N HIS A 43 -9.72 -1.33 14.66
CA HIS A 43 -9.65 -2.12 13.44
C HIS A 43 -11.00 -2.77 13.13
N VAL A 44 -11.50 -2.59 11.91
CA VAL A 44 -12.70 -3.26 11.38
C VAL A 44 -12.33 -4.10 10.15
N PRO A 45 -12.28 -5.44 10.26
CA PRO A 45 -11.93 -6.32 9.14
C PRO A 45 -13.12 -6.63 8.23
N TYR A 46 -12.94 -6.47 6.91
CA TYR A 46 -13.90 -6.87 5.88
C TYR A 46 -13.42 -8.10 5.09
N LYS A 47 -14.31 -8.75 4.32
CA LYS A 47 -13.97 -9.92 3.50
C LYS A 47 -13.39 -9.50 2.13
N GLY A 48 -12.35 -8.67 2.15
CA GLY A 48 -11.65 -8.19 0.96
C GLY A 48 -11.96 -6.73 0.59
N THR A 49 -11.21 -6.22 -0.40
CA THR A 49 -11.21 -4.80 -0.80
C THR A 49 -12.59 -4.32 -1.28
N GLY A 50 -13.37 -5.15 -1.97
CA GLY A 50 -14.70 -4.74 -2.45
C GLY A 50 -15.65 -4.32 -1.32
N GLN A 51 -15.75 -5.15 -0.27
CA GLN A 51 -16.58 -4.82 0.90
C GLN A 51 -16.03 -3.61 1.67
N LEU A 52 -14.70 -3.55 1.84
CA LEU A 52 -14.03 -2.41 2.45
C LEU A 52 -14.36 -1.09 1.74
N MET A 53 -14.32 -1.09 0.41
CA MET A 53 -14.61 0.11 -0.40
C MET A 53 -16.05 0.59 -0.19
N THR A 54 -17.02 -0.33 -0.15
CA THR A 54 -18.41 0.03 0.18
C THR A 54 -18.52 0.64 1.58
N ALA A 55 -17.83 0.05 2.56
CA ALA A 55 -17.88 0.52 3.95
C ALA A 55 -17.30 1.93 4.13
N ILE A 56 -16.14 2.23 3.54
CA ILE A 56 -15.55 3.57 3.63
C ILE A 56 -16.39 4.62 2.89
N LEU A 57 -16.94 4.28 1.72
CA LEU A 57 -17.81 5.19 0.96
C LEU A 57 -19.14 5.45 1.68
N GLY A 58 -19.63 4.45 2.42
CA GLY A 58 -20.82 4.56 3.26
C GLY A 58 -20.58 5.23 4.62
N GLY A 59 -19.32 5.53 4.97
CA GLY A 59 -18.96 6.15 6.26
C GLY A 59 -19.02 5.19 7.46
N GLU A 60 -18.99 3.87 7.24
CA GLU A 60 -18.98 2.88 8.31
C GLU A 60 -17.64 2.87 9.08
N VAL A 61 -16.56 3.26 8.40
CA VAL A 61 -15.22 3.45 8.97
C VAL A 61 -14.69 4.85 8.66
N ASP A 62 -13.89 5.44 9.56
CA ASP A 62 -13.38 6.80 9.36
C ASP A 62 -12.35 6.89 8.23
N TYR A 63 -11.53 5.85 8.07
CA TYR A 63 -10.49 5.79 7.04
C TYR A 63 -10.06 4.36 6.71
N THR A 64 -9.21 4.20 5.70
CA THR A 64 -8.62 2.91 5.35
C THR A 64 -7.26 3.07 4.67
N TYR A 65 -6.54 1.96 4.55
CA TYR A 65 -5.36 1.82 3.71
C TYR A 65 -5.70 0.91 2.55
N VAL A 66 -5.38 1.36 1.35
CA VAL A 66 -5.64 0.61 0.12
C VAL A 66 -4.50 0.82 -0.85
N VAL A 67 -4.27 -0.17 -1.71
CA VAL A 67 -3.37 0.00 -2.86
C VAL A 67 -3.98 1.06 -3.77
N GLY A 68 -3.18 2.04 -4.21
CA GLY A 68 -3.68 3.19 -4.98
C GLY A 68 -4.51 2.80 -6.21
N SER A 69 -4.17 1.68 -6.86
CA SER A 69 -4.92 1.14 -8.00
C SER A 69 -6.35 0.76 -7.67
N ALA A 70 -6.58 0.17 -6.50
CA ALA A 70 -7.92 -0.21 -6.04
C ALA A 70 -8.82 1.01 -5.75
N ALA A 71 -8.23 2.16 -5.44
CA ALA A 71 -8.97 3.40 -5.16
C ALA A 71 -8.95 4.39 -6.32
N SER A 72 -8.23 4.11 -7.42
CA SER A 72 -7.94 5.07 -8.49
C SER A 72 -9.18 5.79 -9.04
N GLY A 73 -10.27 5.07 -9.28
CA GLY A 73 -11.54 5.65 -9.73
C GLY A 73 -12.17 6.62 -8.72
N HIS A 74 -12.13 6.27 -7.44
CA HIS A 74 -12.69 7.08 -6.34
C HIS A 74 -11.84 8.32 -6.02
N LEU A 75 -10.51 8.20 -6.16
CA LEU A 75 -9.59 9.32 -6.03
C LEU A 75 -9.80 10.33 -7.15
N LYS A 76 -9.98 9.86 -8.40
CA LYS A 76 -10.26 10.73 -9.55
C LYS A 76 -11.61 11.42 -9.46
N SER A 77 -12.64 10.73 -8.97
CA SER A 77 -13.99 11.30 -8.83
C SER A 77 -14.14 12.21 -7.61
N GLY A 78 -13.16 12.23 -6.70
CA GLY A 78 -13.23 12.97 -5.43
C GLY A 78 -14.12 12.34 -4.37
N THR A 79 -14.72 11.17 -4.66
CA THR A 79 -15.53 10.43 -3.67
C THR A 79 -14.72 9.87 -2.51
N LEU A 80 -13.41 9.70 -2.69
CA LEU A 80 -12.47 9.48 -1.60
C LEU A 80 -11.39 10.56 -1.60
N ARG A 81 -11.03 11.00 -0.39
CA ARG A 81 -9.96 11.97 -0.17
C ARG A 81 -8.67 11.27 0.26
N PRO A 82 -7.59 11.33 -0.53
CA PRO A 82 -6.30 10.81 -0.10
C PRO A 82 -5.72 11.66 1.05
N LEU A 83 -5.19 11.02 2.09
CA LEU A 83 -4.62 11.71 3.25
C LEU A 83 -3.10 11.81 3.22
N ALA A 84 -2.44 10.72 2.80
CA ALA A 84 -1.01 10.61 2.62
C ALA A 84 -0.71 9.37 1.76
N VAL A 85 0.45 9.35 1.08
CA VAL A 85 1.02 8.14 0.51
C VAL A 85 2.05 7.52 1.46
N ILE A 86 2.16 6.20 1.43
CA ILE A 86 3.04 5.43 2.34
C ILE A 86 4.41 5.17 1.70
N ASP A 87 4.49 5.33 0.38
CA ASP A 87 5.75 5.28 -0.34
C ASP A 87 6.72 6.37 0.14
N SER A 88 8.01 6.14 -0.10
CA SER A 88 9.07 7.09 0.28
C SER A 88 9.00 8.41 -0.51
N VAL A 89 8.29 8.41 -1.62
CA VAL A 89 8.09 9.56 -2.51
C VAL A 89 6.61 9.69 -2.86
N ARG A 90 6.20 10.89 -3.27
CA ARG A 90 4.83 11.12 -3.73
C ARG A 90 4.52 10.29 -4.97
N ALA A 91 3.28 9.81 -5.07
CA ALA A 91 2.83 9.15 -6.29
C ALA A 91 2.69 10.19 -7.41
N PRO A 92 3.23 9.93 -8.63
CA PRO A 92 3.07 10.86 -9.76
C PRO A 92 1.62 11.16 -10.13
N SER A 93 0.71 10.21 -9.88
CA SER A 93 -0.73 10.38 -10.10
C SER A 93 -1.43 11.22 -9.01
N LEU A 94 -0.75 11.52 -7.90
CA LEU A 94 -1.24 12.28 -6.75
C LEU A 94 -0.16 13.25 -6.24
N PRO A 95 0.33 14.20 -7.07
CA PRO A 95 1.49 15.02 -6.75
C PRO A 95 1.27 15.95 -5.53
N ASP A 96 0.02 16.29 -5.24
CA ASP A 96 -0.35 17.14 -4.10
C ASP A 96 -0.53 16.37 -2.79
N VAL A 97 -0.55 15.03 -2.86
CA VAL A 97 -0.72 14.18 -1.68
C VAL A 97 0.65 13.95 -1.05
N PRO A 98 0.87 14.38 0.21
CA PRO A 98 2.17 14.22 0.85
C PRO A 98 2.48 12.77 1.18
N THR A 99 3.77 12.45 1.33
CA THR A 99 4.17 11.18 1.97
C THR A 99 3.85 11.20 3.47
N LEU A 100 3.83 10.06 4.16
CA LEU A 100 3.73 10.03 5.63
C LEU A 100 4.89 10.78 6.29
N LYS A 101 6.10 10.69 5.74
CA LYS A 101 7.25 11.45 6.22
C LYS A 101 7.00 12.96 6.14
N GLU A 102 6.46 13.44 5.03
CA GLU A 102 6.14 14.87 4.87
C GLU A 102 4.97 15.31 5.75
N ALA A 103 3.92 14.47 5.84
CA ALA A 103 2.67 14.83 6.51
C ALA A 103 2.78 14.83 8.04
N ILE A 104 3.59 13.94 8.62
CA ILE A 104 3.61 13.70 10.08
C ILE A 104 5.01 13.46 10.63
N LYS A 105 6.07 13.68 9.83
CA LYS A 105 7.48 13.49 10.22
C LYS A 105 7.78 12.07 10.72
N LEU A 106 7.07 11.08 10.21
CA LEU A 106 7.29 9.69 10.56
C LEU A 106 8.40 9.09 9.68
N ASP A 107 9.63 9.09 10.21
CA ASP A 107 10.79 8.49 9.55
C ASP A 107 10.78 6.96 9.64
N GLY A 108 11.36 6.30 8.63
CA GLY A 108 11.50 4.84 8.59
C GLY A 108 10.19 4.07 8.37
N PHE A 109 9.06 4.76 8.20
CA PHE A 109 7.78 4.16 7.88
C PHE A 109 7.53 4.22 6.37
N THR A 110 7.87 3.13 5.69
CA THR A 110 7.53 2.91 4.28
C THR A 110 6.96 1.53 4.11
N GLN A 111 6.00 1.40 3.19
CA GLN A 111 5.38 0.14 2.83
C GLN A 111 4.82 0.26 1.41
N THR A 112 5.68 -0.04 0.44
CA THR A 112 5.31 -0.03 -0.98
C THR A 112 4.66 -1.36 -1.33
N ALA A 113 3.43 -1.29 -1.82
CA ALA A 113 2.76 -2.44 -2.42
C ALA A 113 3.38 -2.71 -3.80
N TRP A 114 3.87 -3.91 -4.04
CA TRP A 114 4.43 -4.30 -5.32
C TRP A 114 3.80 -5.60 -5.83
N PHE A 115 3.82 -5.75 -7.16
CA PHE A 115 3.42 -6.97 -7.85
C PHE A 115 4.60 -7.47 -8.67
N GLY A 116 4.83 -8.79 -8.62
CA GLY A 116 5.94 -9.42 -9.32
C GLY A 116 5.55 -10.81 -9.81
N LEU A 117 6.30 -11.31 -10.79
CA LEU A 117 6.15 -12.65 -11.31
C LEU A 117 7.26 -13.54 -10.75
N LEU A 118 6.89 -14.70 -10.21
CA LEU A 118 7.80 -15.71 -9.70
C LEU A 118 7.71 -16.95 -10.58
N ALA A 119 8.84 -17.62 -10.76
CA ALA A 119 8.94 -18.91 -11.43
C ALA A 119 9.22 -20.01 -10.39
N PRO A 120 8.94 -21.29 -10.69
CA PRO A 120 9.35 -22.42 -9.86
C PRO A 120 10.84 -22.36 -9.48
N ALA A 121 11.19 -22.78 -8.27
CA ALA A 121 12.54 -22.61 -7.71
C ALA A 121 13.68 -23.25 -8.54
N ARG A 122 13.36 -24.21 -9.40
CA ARG A 122 14.34 -24.91 -10.28
C ARG A 122 14.23 -24.50 -11.75
N THR A 123 13.55 -23.41 -12.08
CA THR A 123 13.50 -22.89 -13.45
C THR A 123 14.93 -22.51 -13.90
N PRO A 124 15.40 -23.00 -15.07
CA PRO A 124 16.74 -22.67 -15.55
C PRO A 124 16.95 -21.17 -15.71
N GLN A 125 18.13 -20.68 -15.30
CA GLN A 125 18.49 -19.27 -15.35
C GLN A 125 18.27 -18.62 -16.74
N PRO A 126 18.60 -19.27 -17.88
CA PRO A 126 18.34 -18.68 -19.20
C PRO A 126 16.86 -18.43 -19.48
N VAL A 127 15.96 -19.23 -18.91
CA VAL A 127 14.50 -19.06 -19.05
C VAL A 127 14.03 -17.86 -18.22
N VAL A 128 14.53 -17.71 -16.99
CA VAL A 128 14.22 -16.57 -16.13
C VAL A 128 14.66 -15.26 -16.78
N GLU A 129 15.87 -15.23 -17.35
CA GLU A 129 16.39 -14.06 -18.05
C GLU A 129 15.58 -13.72 -19.31
N LEU A 130 15.16 -14.74 -20.08
CA LEU A 130 14.30 -14.54 -21.24
C LEU A 130 12.96 -13.93 -20.84
N LEU A 131 12.31 -14.46 -19.80
CA LEU A 131 11.05 -13.94 -19.27
C LEU A 131 11.23 -12.49 -18.81
N HIS A 132 12.25 -12.22 -18.00
CA HIS A 132 12.55 -10.86 -17.54
C HIS A 132 12.71 -9.89 -18.72
N ARG A 133 13.52 -10.22 -19.74
CA ARG A 133 13.71 -9.35 -20.92
C ARG A 133 12.39 -9.06 -21.63
N LYS A 134 11.53 -10.08 -21.82
CA LYS A 134 10.23 -9.91 -22.49
C LYS A 134 9.27 -9.04 -21.67
N ILE A 135 9.18 -9.28 -20.36
CA ILE A 135 8.36 -8.49 -19.45
C ILE A 135 8.86 -7.04 -19.38
N ALA A 136 10.16 -6.84 -19.23
CA ALA A 136 10.77 -5.51 -19.22
C ALA A 136 10.49 -4.73 -20.51
N THR A 137 10.53 -5.41 -21.67
CA THR A 137 10.17 -4.80 -22.95
C THR A 137 8.73 -4.29 -22.95
N VAL A 138 7.78 -5.08 -22.44
CA VAL A 138 6.35 -4.69 -22.36
C VAL A 138 6.14 -3.55 -21.37
N LEU A 139 6.70 -3.66 -20.17
CA LEU A 139 6.59 -2.62 -19.13
C LEU A 139 7.22 -1.29 -19.53
N ASN A 140 8.17 -1.29 -20.46
CA ASN A 140 8.79 -0.06 -20.98
C ASN A 140 7.99 0.61 -22.10
N ARG A 141 6.93 -0.02 -22.62
CA ARG A 141 6.13 0.60 -23.67
C ARG A 141 5.36 1.82 -23.13
N PRO A 142 5.34 2.96 -23.85
CA PRO A 142 4.69 4.17 -23.38
C PRO A 142 3.21 3.97 -23.00
N GLU A 143 2.46 3.21 -23.80
CA GLU A 143 1.04 2.93 -23.55
C GLU A 143 0.81 2.12 -22.26
N ILE A 144 1.73 1.21 -21.92
CA ILE A 144 1.67 0.41 -20.70
C ILE A 144 2.02 1.27 -19.48
N ARG A 145 3.06 2.09 -19.58
CA ARG A 145 3.42 3.05 -18.51
C ARG A 145 2.28 4.02 -18.23
N ALA A 146 1.73 4.64 -19.27
CA ALA A 146 0.61 5.56 -19.15
C ALA A 146 -0.62 4.88 -18.53
N ARG A 147 -0.91 3.63 -18.89
CA ARG A 147 -2.02 2.88 -18.30
C ARG A 147 -1.79 2.58 -16.81
N LEU A 148 -0.59 2.16 -16.44
CA LEU A 148 -0.23 1.91 -15.03
C LEU A 148 -0.31 3.20 -14.21
N ASP A 149 0.20 4.31 -14.74
CA ASP A 149 0.15 5.62 -14.07
C ASP A 149 -1.31 6.07 -13.83
N GLN A 150 -2.20 5.83 -14.80
CA GLN A 150 -3.65 6.07 -14.64
C GLN A 150 -4.27 5.22 -13.53
N GLU A 151 -3.70 4.06 -13.22
CA GLU A 151 -4.12 3.16 -12.15
C GLU A 151 -3.26 3.36 -10.89
N SER A 152 -2.54 4.47 -10.75
CA SER A 152 -1.66 4.74 -9.59
C SER A 152 -0.67 3.60 -9.32
N ALA A 153 -0.18 2.97 -10.38
CA ALA A 153 0.88 1.95 -10.35
C ALA A 153 2.07 2.44 -11.19
N VAL A 154 3.28 2.04 -10.80
CA VAL A 154 4.50 2.44 -11.52
C VAL A 154 5.16 1.21 -12.11
N ALA A 155 5.44 1.26 -13.42
CA ALA A 155 6.20 0.20 -14.09
C ALA A 155 7.60 0.08 -13.49
N TRP A 156 7.91 -1.10 -12.93
CA TRP A 156 9.20 -1.36 -12.28
C TRP A 156 9.90 -2.61 -12.86
N PRO A 157 10.45 -2.52 -14.08
CA PRO A 157 11.08 -3.65 -14.77
C PRO A 157 12.47 -3.95 -14.19
N VAL A 158 12.52 -4.42 -12.94
CA VAL A 158 13.76 -4.85 -12.29
C VAL A 158 14.10 -6.30 -12.60
N GLY A 159 15.40 -6.61 -12.58
CA GLY A 159 15.90 -7.97 -12.77
C GLY A 159 15.59 -8.90 -11.58
N PRO A 160 15.77 -10.22 -11.76
CA PRO A 160 15.49 -11.23 -10.74
C PRO A 160 16.19 -10.95 -9.40
N ASP A 161 17.45 -10.52 -9.41
CA ASP A 161 18.24 -10.27 -8.20
C ASP A 161 17.66 -9.13 -7.36
N LYS A 162 17.21 -8.05 -8.01
CA LYS A 162 16.58 -6.92 -7.33
C LYS A 162 15.24 -7.32 -6.74
N LEU A 163 14.42 -8.08 -7.47
CA LEU A 163 13.15 -8.58 -6.95
C LEU A 163 13.36 -9.56 -5.77
N ALA A 164 14.38 -10.40 -5.84
CA ALA A 164 14.77 -11.28 -4.74
C ALA A 164 15.26 -10.50 -3.51
N ALA A 165 15.97 -9.39 -3.70
CA ALA A 165 16.38 -8.51 -2.61
C ALA A 165 15.16 -7.86 -1.91
N VAL A 166 14.14 -7.44 -2.67
CA VAL A 166 12.88 -6.92 -2.12
C VAL A 166 12.19 -7.97 -1.27
N LEU A 167 12.01 -9.18 -1.79
CA LEU A 167 11.41 -10.30 -1.04
C LEU A 167 12.12 -10.54 0.30
N LYS A 168 13.46 -10.51 0.29
CA LYS A 168 14.27 -10.67 1.51
C LYS A 168 14.12 -9.50 2.49
N ALA A 169 14.02 -8.27 1.99
CA ALA A 169 13.85 -7.07 2.80
C ALA A 169 12.44 -6.97 3.41
N ASP A 170 11.43 -7.46 2.70
CA ASP A 170 10.03 -7.43 3.10
C ASP A 170 9.67 -8.51 4.12
N ALA A 171 10.27 -9.71 4.00
CA ALA A 171 10.01 -10.84 4.88
C ALA A 171 10.04 -10.48 6.40
N PRO A 172 11.06 -9.79 6.95
CA PRO A 172 11.07 -9.42 8.36
C PRO A 172 9.97 -8.42 8.73
N ILE A 173 9.58 -7.51 7.83
CA ILE A 173 8.50 -6.54 8.08
C ILE A 173 7.18 -7.28 8.33
N TYR A 174 6.87 -8.24 7.47
CA TYR A 174 5.66 -9.04 7.59
C TYR A 174 5.71 -10.02 8.78
N ALA A 175 6.88 -10.59 9.08
CA ALA A 175 7.07 -11.44 10.26
C ALA A 175 6.88 -10.66 11.57
N GLU A 176 7.35 -9.41 11.63
CA GLU A 176 7.15 -8.55 12.81
C GLU A 176 5.69 -8.12 12.94
N ALA A 177 5.04 -7.74 11.83
CA ALA A 177 3.62 -7.40 11.83
C ALA A 177 2.74 -8.55 12.33
N ALA A 178 3.07 -9.80 11.98
CA ALA A 178 2.36 -10.98 12.47
C ALA A 178 2.45 -11.16 14.00
N LYS A 179 3.45 -10.56 14.67
CA LYS A 179 3.54 -10.55 16.14
C LYS A 179 2.66 -9.49 16.78
N ILE A 180 2.45 -8.37 16.08
CA ILE A 180 1.62 -7.25 16.54
C ILE A 180 0.13 -7.62 16.46
N ILE A 181 -0.26 -8.36 15.43
CA ILE A 181 -1.65 -8.70 15.09
C ILE A 181 -2.20 -9.89 15.92
N LYS A 182 -1.55 -10.26 17.02
CA LYS A 182 -1.98 -11.38 17.87
C LYS A 182 -3.24 -11.09 18.69
#